data_AF-A0AAV9ZZ66-F1
#
_entry.id   AF-A0AAV9ZZ66-F1
#
_cell.length_a   1.000
_cell.length_b   1.000
_cell.length_c   1.000
_cell.angle_alpha   90.00
_cell.angle_beta   90.00
_cell.angle_gamma   90.00
#
_symmetry.space_group_name_H-M   'P 1'
#
loop_
_entity.id
_entity.type
_entity.pdbx_description
1 polymer ?
#
loop_
_entity_poly.entity_id
_entity_poly.type
_entity_poly.pdbx_seq_one_letter_code
_entity_poly.pdbx_strand_id
1 'polypeptide(L)'
;PPPKCSQSKCGALPTPGYSTCQKCRDSSNKRTRAKRARAKEAAEAGQAQKRARIEEAPNDSEDGSDAEGANSGDSNNAFPNFDNQQELFLALRNKFKSSNQVRFRGSFEASEDPLITDKERVQMFILEVWKVTGYRFRVKENISSTTGHRTRLWCCQDKNRKQKARPSAREGAKHRDTLGMDRFDCKSVPRVSSLDGNPGMRRISISLIHLDAHVPYYDVALP
;
A
#
# COMPACT_ATOMS: atom_id res chain seq x y z
N PRO A 1 25.86 -22.81 29.21
CA PRO A 1 25.61 -21.51 29.87
C PRO A 1 24.10 -21.28 29.96
N PRO A 2 23.55 -20.75 31.07
CA PRO A 2 22.12 -20.48 31.16
C PRO A 2 21.70 -19.46 30.10
N PRO A 3 20.49 -19.60 29.51
CA PRO A 3 19.99 -18.64 28.54
C PRO A 3 19.89 -17.26 29.21
N LYS A 4 20.47 -16.25 28.57
CA LYS A 4 20.41 -14.86 29.03
C LYS A 4 19.43 -14.08 28.16
N CYS A 5 18.78 -13.08 28.75
CA CYS A 5 17.97 -12.12 28.00
C CYS A 5 18.77 -11.51 26.85
N SER A 6 18.18 -11.42 25.66
CA SER A 6 18.79 -10.87 24.44
C SER A 6 19.07 -9.37 24.49
N GLN A 7 18.56 -8.65 25.50
CA GLN A 7 18.91 -7.25 25.74
C GLN A 7 20.28 -7.19 26.40
N SER A 8 21.24 -6.56 25.72
CA SER A 8 22.67 -6.51 26.07
C SER A 8 22.98 -6.04 27.49
N LYS A 9 22.03 -5.40 28.18
CA LYS A 9 22.16 -4.89 29.55
C LYS A 9 21.18 -5.51 30.58
N CYS A 10 20.24 -6.40 30.20
CA CYS A 10 19.24 -6.94 31.17
C CYS A 10 19.87 -7.92 32.16
N GLY A 11 20.81 -8.78 31.71
CA GLY A 11 21.46 -9.81 32.55
C GLY A 11 20.54 -10.90 33.10
N ALA A 12 19.22 -10.68 33.16
CA ALA A 12 18.23 -11.59 33.70
C ALA A 12 17.93 -12.77 32.76
N LEU A 13 17.34 -13.81 33.33
CA LEU A 13 16.87 -14.98 32.58
C LEU A 13 15.65 -14.62 31.71
N PRO A 14 15.56 -15.16 30.49
CA PRO A 14 14.40 -15.00 29.64
C PRO A 14 13.20 -15.79 30.15
N THR A 15 11.99 -15.33 29.80
CA THR A 15 10.75 -16.05 30.09
C THR A 15 10.64 -17.28 29.17
N PRO A 16 10.12 -18.45 29.63
CA PRO A 16 9.92 -19.61 28.77
C PRO A 16 9.17 -19.26 27.48
N GLY A 17 9.73 -19.63 26.32
CA GLY A 17 9.17 -19.31 25.00
C GLY A 17 9.52 -17.92 24.46
N TYR A 18 10.34 -17.12 25.16
CA TYR A 18 10.73 -15.78 24.73
C TYR A 18 12.25 -15.59 24.82
N SER A 19 12.82 -14.76 23.94
CA SER A 19 14.25 -14.40 23.99
C SER A 19 14.56 -13.26 24.97
N THR A 20 13.55 -12.69 25.62
CA THR A 20 13.69 -11.51 26.50
C THR A 20 13.09 -11.76 27.89
N CYS A 21 13.69 -11.12 28.89
CA CYS A 21 13.20 -11.09 30.28
C CYS A 21 11.86 -10.32 30.35
N GLN A 22 10.98 -10.69 31.29
CA GLN A 22 9.67 -10.04 31.49
C GLN A 22 9.79 -8.51 31.61
N LYS A 23 10.75 -8.02 32.42
CA LYS A 23 11.01 -6.59 32.61
C LYS A 23 11.33 -5.84 31.31
N CYS A 24 12.08 -6.46 30.39
CA CYS A 24 12.39 -5.85 29.10
C CYS A 24 11.19 -5.84 28.16
N ARG A 25 10.34 -6.87 28.20
CA ARG A 25 9.08 -6.88 27.44
C ARG A 25 8.16 -5.77 27.90
N ASP A 26 7.96 -5.61 29.21
CA ASP A 26 7.09 -4.57 29.77
C ASP A 26 7.61 -3.17 29.44
N SER A 27 8.93 -2.98 29.53
CA SER A 27 9.59 -1.72 29.13
C SER A 27 9.39 -1.40 27.64
N SER A 28 9.52 -2.41 26.77
CA SER A 28 9.29 -2.26 25.32
C SER A 28 7.81 -1.94 25.01
N ASN A 29 6.89 -2.61 25.69
CA ASN A 29 5.45 -2.38 25.58
C ASN A 29 5.08 -0.97 26.03
N LYS A 30 5.64 -0.49 27.15
CA LYS A 30 5.44 0.87 27.67
C LYS A 30 5.93 1.92 26.66
N ARG A 31 7.12 1.73 26.08
CA ARG A 31 7.65 2.63 25.03
C ARG A 31 6.76 2.65 23.78
N THR A 32 6.28 1.49 23.36
CA THR A 32 5.38 1.37 22.20
C THR A 32 4.05 2.09 22.45
N ARG A 33 3.47 1.93 23.64
CA ARG A 33 2.24 2.64 24.05
C ARG A 33 2.45 4.16 24.09
N ALA A 34 3.55 4.64 24.70
CA ALA A 34 3.87 6.06 24.74
C ALA A 34 4.09 6.67 23.35
N LYS A 35 4.74 5.93 22.43
CA LYS A 35 4.92 6.37 21.03
C LYS A 35 3.58 6.51 20.30
N ARG A 36 2.65 5.56 20.52
CA ARG A 36 1.30 5.62 19.93
C ARG A 36 0.48 6.78 20.49
N ALA A 37 0.54 7.03 21.79
CA ALA A 37 -0.14 8.18 22.41
C ALA A 37 0.33 9.51 21.81
N ARG A 38 1.64 9.73 21.71
CA ARG A 38 2.22 10.94 21.08
C ARG A 38 1.84 11.10 19.61
N ALA A 39 1.78 10.01 18.86
CA ALA A 39 1.36 10.04 17.46
C ALA A 39 -0.13 10.42 17.31
N LYS A 40 -0.98 9.99 18.27
CA LYS A 40 -2.39 10.37 18.32
C LYS A 40 -2.56 11.86 18.65
N GLU A 41 -1.86 12.36 19.68
CA GLU A 41 -1.86 13.77 20.06
C GLU A 41 -1.37 14.68 18.92
N ALA A 42 -0.31 14.27 18.20
CA ALA A 42 0.19 15.02 17.04
C ALA A 42 -0.80 15.04 15.86
N ALA A 43 -1.54 13.95 15.64
CA ALA A 43 -2.57 13.89 14.60
C ALA A 43 -3.79 14.78 14.95
N GLU A 44 -4.16 14.84 16.22
CA GLU A 44 -5.25 15.70 16.72
C GLU A 44 -4.86 17.18 16.68
N ALA A 45 -3.64 17.54 17.08
CA ALA A 45 -3.13 18.91 17.00
C ALA A 45 -3.00 19.43 15.54
N GLY A 46 -2.59 18.55 14.62
CA GLY A 46 -2.48 18.89 13.18
C GLY A 46 -3.82 19.14 12.49
N GLN A 47 -4.94 18.62 13.03
CA GLN A 47 -6.29 18.91 12.53
C GLN A 47 -6.86 20.23 13.04
N ALA A 48 -6.48 20.67 14.25
CA ALA A 48 -6.96 21.93 14.83
C ALA A 48 -6.43 23.18 14.10
N GLN A 49 -5.20 23.12 13.57
CA GLN A 49 -4.57 24.28 12.89
C GLN A 49 -5.11 24.56 11.48
N LYS A 50 -5.81 23.61 10.83
CA LYS A 50 -6.39 23.82 9.50
C LYS A 50 -7.74 24.54 9.49
N ARG A 51 -8.38 24.73 10.66
CA ARG A 51 -9.73 25.35 10.74
C ARG A 51 -9.72 26.86 11.02
N ALA A 52 -8.57 27.48 11.28
CA ALA A 52 -8.50 28.87 11.77
C ALA A 52 -7.98 29.90 10.76
N ARG A 53 -7.81 29.58 9.46
CA ARG A 53 -7.17 30.51 8.52
C ARG A 53 -7.81 30.53 7.13
N ILE A 54 -8.98 31.17 6.98
CA ILE A 54 -9.44 31.75 5.71
C ILE A 54 -10.20 33.06 5.98
N GLU A 55 -9.57 34.19 5.61
CA GLU A 55 -10.06 35.53 5.19
C GLU A 55 -8.76 36.37 5.01
N GLU A 56 -8.39 37.11 3.95
CA GLU A 56 -8.88 37.42 2.60
C GLU A 56 -7.67 37.91 1.73
N ALA A 57 -7.73 37.66 0.41
CA ALA A 57 -7.14 38.37 -0.75
C ALA A 57 -5.58 38.51 -0.95
N PRO A 58 -5.09 38.93 -2.15
CA PRO A 58 -5.30 38.33 -3.48
C PRO A 58 -3.99 38.08 -4.30
N ASN A 59 -4.09 37.17 -5.26
CA ASN A 59 -3.47 37.09 -6.60
C ASN A 59 -2.04 37.66 -6.86
N ASP A 60 -1.08 36.82 -7.27
CA ASP A 60 -0.62 36.74 -8.68
C ASP A 60 0.57 35.76 -8.87
N SER A 61 0.58 35.13 -10.05
CA SER A 61 1.70 34.50 -10.77
C SER A 61 2.08 33.02 -10.49
N GLU A 62 1.57 32.15 -11.38
CA GLU A 62 2.30 31.16 -12.24
C GLU A 62 3.32 30.20 -11.57
N ASP A 63 3.44 28.89 -11.82
CA ASP A 63 3.02 27.96 -12.86
C ASP A 63 3.40 26.54 -12.33
N GLY A 64 2.71 25.48 -12.77
CA GLY A 64 3.00 24.08 -12.39
C GLY A 64 1.79 23.27 -11.93
N SER A 65 0.78 23.21 -12.79
CA SER A 65 -0.48 22.50 -12.60
C SER A 65 -0.34 20.97 -12.68
N ASP A 66 -0.50 20.28 -11.55
CA ASP A 66 -0.99 18.90 -11.51
C ASP A 66 -2.33 18.93 -10.77
N ALA A 67 -3.40 19.06 -11.55
CA ALA A 67 -4.77 19.19 -11.09
C ALA A 67 -5.23 17.96 -10.28
N GLU A 68 -5.22 18.08 -8.96
CA GLU A 68 -6.08 17.29 -8.06
C GLU A 68 -7.52 17.81 -8.23
N GLY A 69 -8.15 17.41 -9.33
CA GLY A 69 -9.58 17.56 -9.53
C GLY A 69 -10.33 16.65 -8.57
N ALA A 70 -10.86 17.23 -7.50
CA ALA A 70 -11.99 16.68 -6.77
C ALA A 70 -13.19 16.63 -7.72
N ASN A 71 -13.33 15.54 -8.49
CA ASN A 71 -14.47 15.35 -9.36
C ASN A 71 -15.69 14.92 -8.53
N SER A 72 -16.35 15.92 -7.95
CA SER A 72 -17.75 15.86 -7.54
C SER A 72 -18.59 16.06 -8.79
N GLY A 73 -19.19 15.00 -9.34
CA GLY A 73 -20.14 15.13 -10.44
C GLY A 73 -20.12 14.05 -11.53
N ASP A 74 -19.87 12.78 -11.19
CA ASP A 74 -20.21 11.69 -12.11
C ASP A 74 -21.15 10.71 -11.41
N SER A 75 -22.44 10.81 -11.73
CA SER A 75 -23.53 10.00 -11.19
C SER A 75 -23.50 8.54 -11.68
N ASN A 76 -22.40 8.09 -12.32
CA ASN A 76 -22.13 6.69 -12.68
C ASN A 76 -20.87 6.10 -12.03
N ASN A 77 -20.34 6.73 -10.97
CA ASN A 77 -19.08 6.36 -10.32
C ASN A 77 -19.16 5.11 -9.38
N ALA A 78 -20.13 4.23 -9.59
CA ALA A 78 -20.23 2.97 -8.86
C ALA A 78 -19.19 1.98 -9.40
N PHE A 79 -18.46 1.31 -8.50
CA PHE A 79 -17.66 0.16 -8.90
C PHE A 79 -18.62 -0.93 -9.36
N PRO A 80 -18.47 -1.48 -10.59
CA PRO A 80 -19.21 -2.67 -10.97
C PRO A 80 -18.98 -3.76 -9.91
N ASN A 81 -20.07 -4.24 -9.32
CA ASN A 81 -20.01 -5.29 -8.33
C ASN A 81 -20.06 -6.64 -9.02
N PHE A 82 -19.09 -7.49 -8.74
CA PHE A 82 -18.99 -8.86 -9.22
C PHE A 82 -19.50 -9.80 -8.12
N ASP A 83 -20.03 -10.96 -8.51
CA ASP A 83 -20.62 -11.89 -7.56
C ASP A 83 -19.56 -12.49 -6.63
N ASN A 84 -18.33 -12.63 -7.14
CA ASN A 84 -17.22 -13.16 -6.39
C ASN A 84 -15.86 -12.66 -6.91
N GLN A 85 -14.81 -13.01 -6.17
CA GLN A 85 -13.42 -12.68 -6.50
C GLN A 85 -12.97 -13.22 -7.87
N GLN A 86 -13.44 -14.41 -8.25
CA GLN A 86 -12.98 -15.11 -9.45
C GLN A 86 -13.49 -14.40 -10.71
N GLU A 87 -14.75 -13.98 -10.70
CA GLU A 87 -15.35 -13.20 -11.80
C GLU A 87 -14.68 -11.84 -11.98
N LEU A 88 -14.39 -11.13 -10.89
CA LEU A 88 -13.64 -9.88 -10.96
C LEU A 88 -12.29 -10.09 -11.63
N PHE A 89 -11.55 -11.14 -11.25
CA PHE A 89 -10.26 -11.43 -11.85
C PHE A 89 -10.34 -11.93 -13.29
N LEU A 90 -11.40 -12.66 -13.64
CA LEU A 90 -11.66 -13.03 -15.04
C LEU A 90 -11.91 -11.79 -15.90
N ALA A 91 -12.74 -10.85 -15.42
CA ALA A 91 -13.01 -9.58 -16.10
C ALA A 91 -11.73 -8.73 -16.22
N LEU A 92 -10.93 -8.65 -15.17
CA LEU A 92 -9.63 -7.97 -15.17
C LEU A 92 -8.69 -8.57 -16.22
N ARG A 93 -8.55 -9.91 -16.22
CA ARG A 93 -7.72 -10.63 -17.20
C ARG A 93 -8.16 -10.36 -18.63
N ASN A 94 -9.45 -10.45 -18.89
CA ASN A 94 -10.03 -10.21 -20.21
C ASN A 94 -9.78 -8.77 -20.66
N LYS A 95 -9.87 -7.80 -19.74
CA LYS A 95 -9.57 -6.39 -20.03
C LYS A 95 -8.13 -6.20 -20.51
N PHE A 96 -7.16 -6.80 -19.81
CA PHE A 96 -5.74 -6.76 -20.19
C PHE A 96 -5.43 -7.49 -21.51
N LYS A 97 -6.20 -8.52 -21.87
CA LYS A 97 -6.07 -9.19 -23.17
C LYS A 97 -6.65 -8.37 -24.33
N SER A 98 -7.74 -7.66 -24.06
CA SER A 98 -8.50 -6.94 -25.09
C SER A 98 -7.96 -5.56 -25.46
N SER A 99 -7.19 -4.93 -24.56
CA SER A 99 -6.79 -3.53 -24.71
C SER A 99 -5.39 -3.27 -24.16
N ASN A 100 -4.63 -2.47 -24.90
CA ASN A 100 -3.34 -1.94 -24.46
C ASN A 100 -3.48 -0.81 -23.42
N GLN A 101 -4.65 -0.17 -23.37
CA GLN A 101 -4.97 0.83 -22.36
C GLN A 101 -6.04 0.28 -21.44
N VAL A 102 -5.67 0.03 -20.19
CA VAL A 102 -6.55 -0.57 -19.20
C VAL A 102 -7.02 0.50 -18.23
N ARG A 103 -8.30 0.81 -18.30
CA ARG A 103 -9.05 1.43 -17.20
C ARG A 103 -10.04 0.38 -16.71
N PHE A 104 -9.84 -0.08 -15.48
CA PHE A 104 -10.65 -1.10 -14.86
C PHE A 104 -11.08 -0.65 -13.46
N ARG A 105 -12.34 -0.86 -13.15
CA ARG A 105 -12.88 -0.72 -11.81
C ARG A 105 -13.75 -1.93 -11.53
N GLY A 106 -13.65 -2.46 -10.32
CA GLY A 106 -14.49 -3.55 -9.86
C GLY A 106 -14.47 -3.68 -8.35
N SER A 107 -15.55 -4.24 -7.81
CA SER A 107 -15.63 -4.66 -6.42
C SER A 107 -16.34 -6.00 -6.29
N PHE A 108 -16.16 -6.66 -5.15
CA PHE A 108 -16.97 -7.79 -4.72
C PHE A 108 -17.07 -7.74 -3.19
N GLU A 109 -18.03 -8.48 -2.64
CA GLU A 109 -18.16 -8.63 -1.19
C GLU A 109 -17.68 -10.03 -0.79
N ALA A 110 -16.96 -10.09 0.33
CA ALA A 110 -16.51 -11.34 0.92
C ALA A 110 -16.84 -11.35 2.41
N SER A 111 -17.12 -12.54 2.94
CA SER A 111 -17.34 -12.71 4.37
C SER A 111 -16.16 -12.16 5.16
N GLU A 112 -16.49 -11.49 6.26
CA GLU A 112 -15.51 -11.02 7.21
C GLU A 112 -14.88 -12.23 7.93
N ASP A 113 -13.55 -12.31 7.85
CA ASP A 113 -12.77 -13.30 8.58
C ASP A 113 -12.04 -12.55 9.68
N PRO A 114 -12.37 -12.79 10.97
CA PRO A 114 -11.76 -12.07 12.09
C PRO A 114 -10.27 -12.35 12.26
N LEU A 115 -9.73 -13.40 11.63
CA LEU A 115 -8.31 -13.73 11.67
C LEU A 115 -7.49 -12.97 10.63
N ILE A 116 -8.14 -12.32 9.65
CA ILE A 116 -7.48 -11.63 8.54
C ILE A 116 -7.79 -10.14 8.62
N THR A 117 -6.76 -9.34 8.89
CA THR A 117 -6.90 -7.88 8.91
C THR A 117 -7.18 -7.33 7.50
N ASP A 118 -7.84 -6.17 7.40
CA ASP A 118 -8.05 -5.50 6.10
C ASP A 118 -6.75 -5.25 5.34
N LYS A 119 -5.66 -4.97 6.07
CA LYS A 119 -4.34 -4.79 5.50
C LYS A 119 -3.85 -6.09 4.84
N GLU A 120 -3.94 -7.22 5.52
CA GLU A 120 -3.56 -8.53 4.98
C GLU A 120 -4.44 -8.90 3.80
N ARG A 121 -5.75 -8.64 3.87
CA ARG A 121 -6.69 -8.84 2.77
C ARG A 121 -6.30 -8.05 1.51
N VAL A 122 -5.99 -6.76 1.69
CA VAL A 122 -5.48 -5.91 0.60
C VAL A 122 -4.16 -6.45 0.06
N GLN A 123 -3.23 -6.89 0.90
CA GLN A 123 -1.95 -7.45 0.46
C GLN A 123 -2.11 -8.73 -0.35
N MET A 124 -2.93 -9.68 0.11
CA MET A 124 -3.24 -10.91 -0.63
C MET A 124 -3.91 -10.59 -1.97
N PHE A 125 -4.86 -9.66 -1.97
CA PHE A 125 -5.55 -9.24 -3.18
C PHE A 125 -4.59 -8.61 -4.20
N ILE A 126 -3.61 -7.80 -3.75
CA ILE A 126 -2.58 -7.23 -4.63
C ILE A 126 -1.72 -8.32 -5.28
N LEU A 127 -1.38 -9.38 -4.55
CA LEU A 127 -0.62 -10.51 -5.11
C LEU A 127 -1.42 -11.24 -6.19
N GLU A 128 -2.71 -11.43 -6.00
CA GLU A 128 -3.58 -12.03 -7.03
C GLU A 128 -3.73 -11.12 -8.26
N VAL A 129 -3.88 -9.81 -8.07
CA VAL A 129 -3.86 -8.83 -9.18
C VAL A 129 -2.57 -8.93 -9.97
N TRP A 130 -1.42 -9.10 -9.31
CA TRP A 130 -0.16 -9.33 -10.01
C TRP A 130 -0.20 -10.64 -10.81
N LYS A 131 -0.59 -11.77 -10.21
CA LYS A 131 -0.69 -13.05 -10.93
C LYS A 131 -1.60 -12.98 -12.16
N VAL A 132 -2.72 -12.27 -12.05
CA VAL A 132 -3.73 -12.15 -13.11
C VAL A 132 -3.26 -11.27 -14.26
N THR A 133 -2.56 -10.18 -13.94
CA THR A 133 -2.18 -9.15 -14.92
C THR A 133 -0.76 -9.31 -15.45
N GLY A 134 0.11 -10.03 -14.75
CA GLY A 134 1.55 -10.10 -15.02
C GLY A 134 2.32 -8.84 -14.63
N TYR A 135 1.64 -7.76 -14.22
CA TYR A 135 2.27 -6.51 -13.84
C TYR A 135 2.57 -6.47 -12.35
N ARG A 136 3.82 -6.14 -12.02
CA ARG A 136 4.23 -5.96 -10.63
C ARG A 136 4.00 -4.52 -10.20
N PHE A 137 3.36 -4.38 -9.05
CA PHE A 137 3.14 -3.09 -8.42
C PHE A 137 3.89 -2.98 -7.10
N ARG A 138 4.26 -1.76 -6.74
CA ARG A 138 4.83 -1.43 -5.44
C ARG A 138 3.93 -0.47 -4.69
N VAL A 139 3.95 -0.58 -3.37
CA VAL A 139 3.18 0.30 -2.49
C VAL A 139 3.73 1.72 -2.55
N LYS A 140 2.87 2.69 -2.87
CA LYS A 140 3.14 4.12 -2.71
C LYS A 140 2.79 4.54 -1.28
N GLU A 141 1.55 4.26 -0.89
CA GLU A 141 1.00 4.67 0.39
C GLU A 141 -0.05 3.66 0.86
N ASN A 142 -0.14 3.53 2.18
CA ASN A 142 -1.18 2.78 2.86
C ASN A 142 -2.01 3.78 3.67
N ILE A 143 -3.32 3.72 3.50
CA ILE A 143 -4.31 4.55 4.17
C ILE A 143 -5.17 3.61 5.01
N SER A 144 -5.00 3.67 6.33
CA SER A 144 -5.91 3.04 7.28
C SER A 144 -7.00 4.03 7.68
N SER A 145 -8.25 3.61 7.65
CA SER A 145 -9.41 4.35 8.15
C SER A 145 -10.13 3.53 9.22
N THR A 146 -11.08 4.16 9.92
CA THR A 146 -12.00 3.45 10.82
C THR A 146 -12.77 2.34 10.11
N THR A 147 -13.07 2.57 8.83
CA THR A 147 -13.86 1.67 7.98
C THR A 147 -13.04 0.65 7.19
N GLY A 148 -11.71 0.59 7.40
CA GLY A 148 -10.86 -0.45 6.79
C GLY A 148 -9.50 0.03 6.28
N HIS A 149 -9.02 -0.58 5.19
CA HIS A 149 -7.69 -0.36 4.64
C HIS A 149 -7.70 -0.10 3.13
N ARG A 150 -6.78 0.76 2.69
CA ARG A 150 -6.61 1.10 1.29
C ARG A 150 -5.14 1.30 0.97
N THR A 151 -4.72 0.80 -0.17
CA THR A 151 -3.35 0.93 -0.66
C THR A 151 -3.35 1.56 -2.04
N ARG A 152 -2.59 2.65 -2.21
CA ARG A 152 -2.26 3.13 -3.57
C ARG A 152 -0.92 2.53 -3.97
N LEU A 153 -0.86 2.17 -5.24
CA LEU A 153 0.24 1.44 -5.83
C LEU A 153 0.83 2.25 -7.00
N TRP A 154 2.03 1.84 -7.41
CA TRP A 154 2.66 2.27 -8.66
C TRP A 154 3.16 1.06 -9.42
N CYS A 155 3.11 1.10 -10.75
CA CYS A 155 3.78 0.09 -11.56
C CYS A 155 5.29 0.11 -11.26
N CYS A 156 5.87 -1.07 -11.08
CA CYS A 156 7.31 -1.20 -10.89
C CYS A 156 8.08 -0.75 -12.12
N GLN A 157 7.54 -0.90 -13.33
CA GLN A 157 8.19 -0.52 -14.59
C GLN A 157 7.95 0.94 -15.00
N ASP A 158 7.30 1.76 -14.18
CA ASP A 158 7.09 3.18 -14.49
C ASP A 158 8.43 3.96 -14.43
N LYS A 159 8.82 4.58 -15.55
CA LYS A 159 10.07 5.36 -15.70
C LYS A 159 10.10 6.59 -14.79
N ASN A 160 8.96 7.27 -14.63
CA ASN A 160 8.83 8.50 -13.84
C ASN A 160 8.82 8.21 -12.34
N ARG A 161 8.72 6.92 -11.99
CA ARG A 161 8.73 6.44 -10.62
C ARG A 161 10.02 5.66 -10.34
N LYS A 162 11.13 5.87 -11.05
CA LYS A 162 12.40 5.23 -10.71
C LYS A 162 12.87 5.64 -9.31
N GLN A 163 13.12 4.67 -8.43
CA GLN A 163 13.80 4.97 -7.17
C GLN A 163 15.26 5.30 -7.46
N LYS A 164 15.76 6.37 -6.83
CA LYS A 164 17.19 6.70 -6.89
C LYS A 164 17.99 5.54 -6.32
N ALA A 165 18.99 5.08 -7.07
CA ALA A 165 19.91 4.07 -6.58
C ALA A 165 20.59 4.58 -5.30
N ARG A 166 20.62 3.73 -4.27
CA ARG A 166 21.35 3.99 -3.04
C ARG A 166 22.50 3.00 -2.94
N PRO A 167 23.63 3.25 -3.64
CA PRO A 167 24.79 2.40 -3.53
C PRO A 167 25.25 2.36 -2.07
N SER A 168 25.55 1.16 -1.58
CA SER A 168 26.10 0.98 -0.24
C SER A 168 27.59 1.30 -0.29
N ALA A 169 28.04 2.23 0.56
CA ALA A 169 29.46 2.55 0.72
C ALA A 169 30.18 1.62 1.71
N ARG A 170 29.53 0.57 2.22
CA ARG A 170 30.16 -0.39 3.13
C ARG A 170 31.23 -1.20 2.39
N GLU A 171 32.40 -1.37 3.00
CA GLU A 171 33.43 -2.28 2.51
C GLU A 171 32.86 -3.70 2.35
N GLY A 172 33.10 -4.32 1.19
CA GLY A 172 32.55 -5.63 0.83
C GLY A 172 31.08 -5.63 0.38
N ALA A 173 30.47 -4.46 0.12
CA ALA A 173 29.13 -4.40 -0.45
C ALA A 173 29.11 -5.05 -1.84
N LYS A 174 28.45 -6.22 -1.96
CA LYS A 174 28.17 -6.84 -3.25
C LYS A 174 27.21 -5.94 -4.02
N HIS A 175 27.72 -5.22 -5.00
CA HIS A 175 26.90 -4.55 -5.99
C HIS A 175 26.14 -5.62 -6.78
N ARG A 176 24.83 -5.45 -6.93
CA ARG A 176 24.04 -6.35 -7.77
C ARG A 176 24.27 -5.95 -9.22
N ASP A 177 24.92 -6.79 -10.00
CA ASP A 177 25.02 -6.71 -11.46
C ASP A 177 23.75 -7.22 -12.16
N THR A 178 22.59 -7.07 -11.51
CA THR A 178 21.32 -7.37 -12.16
C THR A 178 21.04 -6.28 -13.18
N LEU A 179 20.96 -6.67 -14.46
CA LEU A 179 20.47 -5.79 -15.52
C LEU A 179 19.19 -5.10 -15.04
N GLY A 180 19.19 -3.78 -15.12
CA GLY A 180 18.06 -2.98 -14.69
C GLY A 180 16.85 -3.35 -15.54
N MET A 181 15.72 -3.60 -14.89
CA MET A 181 14.47 -3.84 -15.60
C MET A 181 14.08 -2.63 -16.47
N ASP A 182 13.65 -2.90 -17.69
CA ASP A 182 13.11 -1.92 -18.64
C ASP A 182 12.00 -1.08 -18.03
N ARG A 183 11.92 0.18 -18.48
CA ARG A 183 11.00 1.17 -17.94
C ARG A 183 10.18 1.81 -19.05
N PHE A 184 8.91 2.06 -18.74
CA PHE A 184 7.90 2.55 -19.67
C PHE A 184 7.13 3.71 -19.05
N ASP A 185 6.48 4.53 -19.87
CA ASP A 185 5.71 5.70 -19.44
C ASP A 185 4.27 5.37 -19.00
N CYS A 186 4.08 4.23 -18.33
CA CYS A 186 2.74 3.64 -18.17
C CYS A 186 1.73 4.43 -17.33
N LYS A 187 2.20 5.43 -16.56
CA LYS A 187 1.42 6.30 -15.66
C LYS A 187 0.42 5.52 -14.81
N SER A 188 0.81 4.33 -14.35
CA SER A 188 -0.13 3.41 -13.71
C SER A 188 -0.40 3.79 -12.26
N VAL A 189 -1.68 3.88 -11.90
CA VAL A 189 -2.11 4.23 -10.55
C VAL A 189 -3.18 3.25 -10.06
N PRO A 190 -2.79 2.01 -9.70
CA PRO A 190 -3.72 1.09 -9.09
C PRO A 190 -4.03 1.51 -7.65
N ARG A 191 -5.28 1.29 -7.26
CA ARG A 191 -5.77 1.49 -5.91
C ARG A 191 -6.57 0.27 -5.52
N VAL A 192 -6.20 -0.34 -4.41
CA VAL A 192 -6.91 -1.48 -3.82
C VAL A 192 -7.44 -1.07 -2.46
N SER A 193 -8.64 -1.52 -2.11
CA SER A 193 -9.19 -1.33 -0.77
C SER A 193 -9.98 -2.53 -0.27
N SER A 194 -9.99 -2.69 1.05
CA SER A 194 -10.89 -3.53 1.83
C SER A 194 -11.60 -2.59 2.81
N LEU A 195 -12.90 -2.41 2.64
CA LEU A 195 -13.71 -1.51 3.46
C LEU A 195 -14.93 -2.26 4.00
N ASP A 196 -15.57 -1.71 5.02
CA ASP A 196 -16.89 -2.17 5.48
C ASP A 196 -17.87 -2.23 4.30
N GLY A 197 -18.55 -3.39 4.16
CA GLY A 197 -19.64 -3.59 3.21
C GLY A 197 -20.96 -3.75 3.94
N ASN A 198 -21.75 -4.74 3.52
CA ASN A 198 -22.91 -5.20 4.30
C ASN A 198 -22.48 -5.75 5.68
N PRO A 199 -23.39 -5.83 6.67
CA PRO A 199 -23.08 -6.38 7.99
C PRO A 199 -22.45 -7.78 7.89
N GLY A 200 -21.27 -7.96 8.50
CA GLY A 200 -20.49 -9.21 8.42
C GLY A 200 -19.76 -9.45 7.09
N MET A 201 -19.78 -8.46 6.19
CA MET A 201 -19.13 -8.52 4.87
C MET A 201 -18.11 -7.38 4.72
N ARG A 202 -17.03 -7.69 4.01
CA ARG A 202 -16.01 -6.73 3.58
C ARG A 202 -16.14 -6.51 2.09
N ARG A 203 -16.20 -5.25 1.67
CA ARG A 203 -16.14 -4.85 0.26
C ARG A 203 -14.68 -4.69 -0.16
N ILE A 204 -14.24 -5.54 -1.07
CA ILE A 204 -12.92 -5.47 -1.68
C ILE A 204 -13.07 -4.82 -3.05
N SER A 205 -12.24 -3.83 -3.35
CA SER A 205 -12.32 -3.11 -4.63
C SER A 205 -10.96 -2.77 -5.22
N ILE A 206 -10.95 -2.66 -6.54
CA ILE A 206 -9.80 -2.23 -7.33
C ILE A 206 -10.21 -1.15 -8.33
N SER A 207 -9.41 -0.09 -8.39
CA SER A 207 -9.37 0.85 -9.51
C SER A 207 -7.99 0.80 -10.11
N LEU A 208 -7.87 0.34 -11.34
CA LEU A 208 -6.61 0.22 -12.06
C LEU A 208 -6.67 1.08 -13.31
N ILE A 209 -5.72 2.00 -13.42
CA ILE A 209 -5.44 2.77 -14.64
C ILE A 209 -4.03 2.40 -15.08
N HIS A 210 -3.89 1.98 -16.33
CA HIS A 210 -2.64 1.61 -16.97
C HIS A 210 -2.74 2.00 -18.45
N LEU A 211 -2.12 3.14 -18.82
CA LEU A 211 -2.40 3.78 -20.10
C LEU A 211 -1.49 3.32 -21.23
N ASP A 212 -0.30 2.81 -20.92
CA ASP A 212 0.62 2.28 -21.93
C ASP A 212 0.96 0.83 -21.62
N ALA A 213 0.53 -0.06 -22.51
CA ALA A 213 0.94 -1.45 -22.47
C ALA A 213 2.44 -1.56 -22.65
N HIS A 214 3.03 -2.43 -21.83
CA HIS A 214 4.41 -2.80 -21.95
C HIS A 214 4.60 -4.27 -21.60
N VAL A 215 5.77 -4.79 -21.92
CA VAL A 215 6.13 -6.17 -21.60
C VAL A 215 5.94 -6.38 -20.09
N PRO A 216 5.15 -7.40 -19.68
CA PRO A 216 4.95 -7.73 -18.29
C PRO A 216 6.26 -7.98 -17.56
N TYR A 217 6.23 -7.89 -16.24
CA TYR A 217 7.41 -8.11 -15.40
C TYR A 217 7.86 -9.57 -15.54
N TYR A 218 9.05 -9.80 -16.09
CA TYR A 218 9.76 -11.08 -15.95
C TYR A 218 10.81 -10.96 -14.85
N ASP A 219 10.94 -12.00 -14.03
CA ASP A 219 11.92 -12.00 -12.94
C ASP A 219 13.32 -12.13 -13.51
N VAL A 220 14.10 -11.06 -13.44
CA VAL A 220 15.52 -11.02 -13.84
C VAL A 220 16.43 -11.81 -12.88
N ALA A 221 15.88 -12.39 -11.81
CA ALA A 221 16.62 -13.25 -10.87
C ALA A 221 16.54 -14.75 -11.22
N LEU A 222 15.87 -15.14 -12.31
CA LEU A 222 15.94 -16.50 -12.84
C LEU A 222 17.15 -16.59 -13.78
N PRO A 223 18.19 -17.38 -13.46
CA PRO A 223 19.28 -17.71 -14.39
C PRO A 223 18.80 -18.55 -15.56
#